data_AF-A0A0L7KY72-F1
#
_entry.id   AF-A0A0L7KY72-F1
#
_cell.length_a   1.000
_cell.length_b   1.000
_cell.length_c   1.000
_cell.angle_alpha   90.00
_cell.angle_beta   90.00
_cell.angle_gamma   90.00
#
_symmetry.space_group_name_H-M   'P 1'
#
loop_
_entity.id
_entity.type
_entity.pdbx_description
1 polymer ?
#
loop_
_entity_poly.entity_id
_entity_poly.type
_entity_poly.pdbx_seq_one_letter_code
_entity_poly.pdbx_strand_id
1 'polypeptide(L)'
;ELGDFEPRRHAPGYVSEFRLLAHQTPELEARAHEIHRTFTGISPAQAELSYLDKVKWLDMYGVDLHPVLGEDSVEYFLGLAPSGLLLLRGKHTVANYYWPRVSKLYYKGRYFMLRVADKNH
;
A
#
# COMPACT_ATOMS: atom_id res chain seq x y z
N GLU A 1 14.72 13.10 -4.65
CA GLU A 1 15.50 12.92 -5.90
C GLU A 1 16.16 14.22 -6.38
N LEU A 2 15.45 15.34 -6.42
CA LEU A 2 15.98 16.61 -6.96
C LEU A 2 16.71 17.51 -5.95
N GLY A 3 16.60 17.24 -4.64
CA GLY A 3 17.10 18.13 -3.59
C GLY A 3 16.09 19.25 -3.30
N ASP A 4 16.60 20.44 -2.97
CA ASP A 4 15.77 21.61 -2.68
C ASP A 4 15.19 22.22 -3.97
N PHE A 5 14.07 22.94 -3.83
CA PHE A 5 13.45 23.61 -4.97
C PHE A 5 14.28 24.81 -5.48
N GLU A 6 14.76 24.73 -6.72
CA GLU A 6 15.40 25.83 -7.44
C GLU A 6 14.54 26.36 -8.61
N PRO A 7 14.04 27.62 -8.56
CA PRO A 7 13.17 28.18 -9.60
C PRO A 7 13.74 28.14 -11.02
N ARG A 8 15.07 28.19 -11.17
CA ARG A 8 15.75 28.16 -12.46
C ARG A 8 15.80 26.78 -13.09
N ARG A 9 15.81 25.72 -12.26
CA ARG A 9 15.90 24.33 -12.68
C ARG A 9 14.53 23.65 -12.72
N HIS A 10 13.60 24.09 -11.88
CA HIS A 10 12.31 23.46 -11.66
C HIS A 10 11.17 24.31 -12.23
N ALA A 11 11.18 24.49 -13.55
CA ALA A 11 10.11 25.15 -14.29
C ALA A 11 8.79 24.37 -14.19
N PRO A 12 7.61 25.01 -14.30
CA PRO A 12 6.33 24.32 -14.27
C PRO A 12 6.30 23.13 -15.24
N GLY A 13 5.89 21.95 -14.75
CA GLY A 13 5.86 20.71 -15.53
C GLY A 13 7.03 19.75 -15.30
N TYR A 14 8.10 20.13 -14.58
CA TYR A 14 9.19 19.19 -14.27
C TYR A 14 8.71 17.94 -13.50
N VAL A 15 7.61 18.06 -12.75
CA VAL A 15 7.03 16.95 -11.99
C VAL A 15 6.55 15.83 -12.90
N SER A 16 6.13 16.14 -14.14
CA SER A 16 5.66 15.16 -15.12
C SER A 16 6.77 14.22 -15.60
N GLU A 17 8.04 14.56 -15.37
CA GLU A 17 9.18 13.67 -15.63
C GLU A 17 9.22 12.49 -14.65
N PHE A 18 8.54 12.60 -13.50
CA PHE A 18 8.44 11.57 -12.48
C PHE A 18 7.09 10.87 -12.56
N ARG A 19 7.12 9.54 -12.56
CA ARG A 19 5.90 8.70 -12.48
C ARG A 19 5.53 8.48 -11.02
N LEU A 20 4.87 9.45 -10.40
CA LEU A 20 4.50 9.40 -8.99
C LEU A 20 3.24 8.55 -8.74
N LEU A 21 2.26 8.62 -9.66
CA LEU A 21 0.96 7.97 -9.53
C LEU A 21 0.52 7.35 -10.85
N ALA A 22 -0.29 6.28 -10.80
CA ALA A 22 -0.84 5.63 -11.99
C ALA A 22 -1.80 6.55 -12.78
N HIS A 23 -2.54 7.41 -12.08
CA HIS A 23 -3.43 8.43 -12.65
C HIS A 23 -2.94 9.82 -12.29
N GLN A 24 -1.77 10.19 -12.81
CA GLN A 24 -1.16 11.49 -12.57
C GLN A 24 -1.88 12.57 -13.42
N THR A 25 -2.54 13.51 -12.75
CA THR A 25 -3.25 14.63 -13.40
C THR A 25 -2.49 15.94 -13.20
N PRO A 26 -2.70 16.96 -14.06
CA PRO A 26 -2.04 18.26 -13.92
C PRO A 26 -2.28 18.92 -12.56
N GLU A 27 -3.45 18.72 -11.95
CA GLU A 27 -3.77 19.25 -10.62
C GLU A 27 -2.94 18.57 -9.52
N LEU A 28 -2.70 17.26 -9.64
CA LEU A 28 -1.82 16.52 -8.72
C LEU A 28 -0.37 16.92 -8.89
N GLU A 29 0.09 17.14 -10.12
CA GLU A 29 1.44 17.62 -10.42
C GLU A 29 1.66 19.04 -9.90
N ALA A 30 0.69 19.94 -10.09
CA ALA A 30 0.73 21.28 -9.51
C ALA A 30 0.81 21.21 -7.99
N ARG A 31 0.01 20.34 -7.35
CA ARG A 31 0.06 20.15 -5.90
C ARG A 31 1.41 19.59 -5.44
N ALA A 32 2.00 18.63 -6.16
CA ALA A 32 3.31 18.09 -5.86
C ALA A 32 4.41 19.14 -6.03
N HIS A 33 4.33 19.98 -7.07
CA HIS A 33 5.20 21.13 -7.28
C HIS A 33 5.14 22.07 -6.08
N GLU A 34 3.94 22.47 -5.67
CA GLU A 34 3.72 23.35 -4.52
C GLU A 34 4.31 22.79 -3.23
N ILE A 35 4.10 21.49 -2.97
CA ILE A 35 4.65 20.80 -1.80
C ILE A 35 6.18 20.76 -1.85
N HIS A 36 6.80 20.49 -3.00
CA HIS A 36 8.27 20.49 -3.13
C HIS A 36 8.87 21.83 -2.73
N ARG A 37 8.21 22.97 -3.04
CA ARG A 37 8.69 24.30 -2.63
C ARG A 37 8.72 24.50 -1.11
N THR A 38 7.96 23.71 -0.34
CA THR A 38 7.93 23.78 1.12
C THR A 38 9.02 22.95 1.80
N PHE A 39 9.68 22.06 1.04
CA PHE A 39 10.73 21.18 1.54
C PHE A 39 12.11 21.73 1.18
N THR A 40 12.74 22.39 2.15
CA THR A 40 14.08 23.00 2.02
C THR A 40 15.02 22.45 3.08
N GLY A 41 16.26 22.13 2.70
CA GLY A 41 17.28 21.59 3.60
C GLY A 41 17.06 20.14 3.99
N ILE A 42 16.23 19.40 3.25
CA ILE A 42 15.94 17.99 3.55
C ILE A 42 16.95 17.11 2.80
N SER A 43 17.73 16.34 3.56
CA SER A 43 18.63 15.35 2.95
C SER A 43 17.84 14.22 2.28
N PRO A 44 18.38 13.56 1.24
CA PRO A 44 17.71 12.42 0.58
C PRO A 44 17.27 11.32 1.56
N ALA A 45 18.10 10.99 2.56
CA ALA A 45 17.77 9.99 3.57
C ALA A 45 16.59 10.41 4.46
N GLN A 46 16.50 11.70 4.83
CA GLN A 46 15.36 12.21 5.60
C GLN A 46 14.07 12.22 4.76
N ALA A 47 14.18 12.56 3.47
CA ALA A 47 13.04 12.52 2.56
C ALA A 47 12.50 11.10 2.41
N GLU A 48 13.39 10.11 2.24
CA GLU A 48 13.03 8.71 2.13
C GLU A 48 12.44 8.15 3.43
N LEU A 49 13.05 8.43 4.58
CA LEU A 49 12.49 8.04 5.88
C LEU A 49 11.10 8.64 6.10
N SER A 50 10.92 9.94 5.79
CA SER A 50 9.62 10.62 5.90
C SER A 50 8.57 10.01 4.96
N TYR A 51 8.98 9.55 3.79
CA TYR A 51 8.10 8.84 2.87
C TYR A 51 7.66 7.50 3.48
N LEU A 52 8.62 6.67 3.92
CA LEU A 52 8.36 5.37 4.54
C LEU A 52 7.47 5.48 5.79
N ASP A 53 7.70 6.50 6.62
CA ASP A 53 6.89 6.76 7.80
C ASP A 53 5.44 7.11 7.50
N LYS A 54 5.16 7.66 6.31
CA LYS A 54 3.79 7.92 5.85
C LYS A 54 3.17 6.67 5.22
N VAL A 55 3.88 6.02 4.30
CA VAL A 55 3.29 4.92 3.50
C VAL A 55 3.08 3.65 4.33
N LYS A 56 3.86 3.42 5.38
CA LYS A 56 3.72 2.25 6.26
C LYS A 56 2.33 2.11 6.93
N TRP A 57 1.58 3.20 7.00
CA TRP A 57 0.24 3.23 7.59
C TRP A 57 -0.89 3.01 6.57
N LEU A 58 -0.57 2.89 5.28
CA LEU A 58 -1.56 2.56 4.26
C LEU A 58 -1.92 1.08 4.38
N ASP A 59 -3.22 0.77 4.39
CA ASP A 59 -3.73 -0.61 4.59
C ASP A 59 -3.14 -1.63 3.61
N MET A 60 -2.81 -1.20 2.39
CA MET A 60 -2.28 -2.05 1.33
C MET A 60 -0.76 -2.01 1.22
N TYR A 61 -0.06 -1.33 2.12
CA TYR A 61 1.40 -1.23 2.10
C TYR A 61 2.04 -2.59 2.42
N GLY A 62 2.76 -3.13 1.44
CA GLY A 62 3.42 -4.43 1.57
C GLY A 62 2.46 -5.62 1.59
N VAL A 63 1.19 -5.43 1.17
CA VAL A 63 0.22 -6.52 1.06
C VAL A 63 0.41 -7.24 -0.27
N ASP A 64 0.64 -8.56 -0.22
CA ASP A 64 0.70 -9.42 -1.40
C ASP A 64 -0.67 -10.05 -1.67
N LEU A 65 -1.27 -9.74 -2.82
CA LEU A 65 -2.67 -10.09 -3.15
C LEU A 65 -2.76 -11.31 -4.05
N HIS A 66 -3.50 -12.32 -3.58
CA HIS A 66 -3.75 -13.56 -4.31
C HIS A 66 -5.25 -13.69 -4.64
N PRO A 67 -5.64 -13.80 -5.91
CA PRO A 67 -7.04 -14.04 -6.27
C PRO A 67 -7.46 -15.45 -5.84
N VAL A 68 -8.62 -15.54 -5.18
CA VAL A 68 -9.19 -16.80 -4.69
C VAL A 68 -10.69 -16.86 -4.94
N LEU A 69 -11.22 -18.07 -5.07
CA LEU A 69 -12.67 -18.30 -5.17
C LEU A 69 -13.17 -18.82 -3.82
N GLY A 70 -14.18 -18.16 -3.25
CA GLY A 70 -14.84 -18.61 -2.03
C GLY A 70 -15.72 -19.84 -2.27
N GLU A 71 -16.13 -20.50 -1.18
CA GLU A 71 -17.10 -21.62 -1.25
C GLU A 71 -18.48 -21.16 -1.75
N ASP A 72 -18.79 -19.88 -1.61
CA ASP A 72 -19.96 -19.19 -2.17
C ASP A 72 -19.84 -18.92 -3.68
N SER A 73 -18.76 -19.38 -4.33
CA SER A 73 -18.43 -19.11 -5.74
C SER A 73 -18.25 -17.62 -6.06
N VAL A 74 -17.89 -16.80 -5.06
CA VAL A 74 -17.57 -15.39 -5.23
C VAL A 74 -16.05 -15.22 -5.28
N GLU A 75 -15.58 -14.33 -6.15
CA GLU A 75 -14.17 -13.97 -6.23
C GLU A 75 -13.76 -13.03 -5.08
N TYR A 76 -12.66 -13.36 -4.43
CA TYR A 76 -12.03 -12.59 -3.39
C TYR A 76 -10.53 -12.42 -3.68
N PHE A 77 -9.90 -11.50 -2.96
CA PHE A 77 -8.45 -11.44 -2.84
C PHE A 77 -8.03 -11.81 -1.42
N LEU A 78 -7.08 -12.72 -1.30
CA LEU A 78 -6.38 -13.01 -0.07
C LEU A 78 -5.09 -12.17 -0.03
N GLY A 79 -5.06 -11.17 0.83
CA GLY A 79 -3.90 -10.32 1.10
C GLY A 79 -3.02 -10.91 2.21
N LEU A 80 -1.74 -11.11 1.92
CA LEU A 80 -0.74 -11.48 2.92
C LEU A 80 -0.03 -10.22 3.40
N ALA A 81 -0.03 -9.97 4.71
CA ALA A 81 0.65 -8.84 5.33
C ALA A 81 1.49 -9.31 6.53
N PRO A 82 2.52 -8.55 6.95
CA PRO A 82 3.25 -8.84 8.19
C PRO A 82 2.34 -8.90 9.43
N SER A 83 1.20 -8.22 9.42
CA SER A 83 0.21 -8.23 10.50
C SER A 83 -0.72 -9.47 10.49
N GLY A 84 -0.97 -10.08 9.33
CA GLY A 84 -1.95 -11.16 9.20
C GLY A 84 -2.40 -11.41 7.77
N LEU A 85 -3.58 -12.04 7.65
CA LEU A 85 -4.29 -12.29 6.40
C LEU A 85 -5.46 -11.32 6.27
N LEU A 86 -5.59 -10.66 5.12
CA LEU A 86 -6.73 -9.85 4.75
C LEU A 86 -7.56 -10.60 3.70
N LEU A 87 -8.88 -10.62 3.87
CA LEU A 87 -9.79 -11.09 2.83
C LEU A 87 -10.51 -9.87 2.26
N LEU A 88 -10.37 -9.63 0.96
CA LEU A 88 -10.98 -8.50 0.27
C LEU A 88 -11.98 -8.97 -0.78
N ARG A 89 -13.06 -8.20 -0.95
CA ARG A 89 -13.99 -8.33 -2.07
C ARG A 89 -13.97 -7.02 -2.84
N GLY A 90 -13.42 -7.03 -4.06
CA GLY A 90 -13.12 -5.80 -4.78
C GLY A 90 -12.14 -4.94 -3.98
N LYS A 91 -12.55 -3.71 -3.64
CA LYS A 91 -11.73 -2.75 -2.87
C LYS A 91 -12.03 -2.74 -1.35
N HIS A 92 -12.92 -3.61 -0.89
CA HIS A 92 -13.38 -3.62 0.51
C HIS A 92 -12.80 -4.80 1.27
N THR A 93 -12.27 -4.54 2.47
CA THR A 93 -11.83 -5.57 3.40
C THR A 93 -13.05 -6.23 4.07
N VAL A 94 -13.22 -7.52 3.82
CA VAL A 94 -14.30 -8.36 4.38
C VAL A 94 -13.89 -8.92 5.73
N ALA A 95 -12.64 -9.38 5.86
CA ALA A 95 -12.12 -9.95 7.09
C ALA A 95 -10.63 -9.67 7.26
N ASN A 96 -10.18 -9.64 8.52
CA ASN A 96 -8.77 -9.52 8.89
C ASN A 96 -8.45 -10.55 9.99
N TYR A 97 -7.48 -11.43 9.69
CA TYR A 97 -7.03 -12.50 10.56
C TYR A 97 -5.57 -12.28 10.96
N TYR A 98 -5.35 -11.75 12.16
CA TYR A 98 -4.01 -11.58 12.72
C TYR A 98 -3.31 -12.92 12.94
N TRP A 99 -2.00 -12.98 12.68
CA TRP A 99 -1.20 -14.20 12.81
C TRP A 99 -1.37 -14.94 14.15
N PRO A 100 -1.40 -14.26 15.32
CA PRO A 100 -1.61 -14.95 16.61
C PRO A 100 -2.94 -15.70 16.71
N ARG A 101 -3.93 -15.35 15.89
CA ARG A 101 -5.23 -16.04 15.84
C ARG A 101 -5.26 -17.15 14.80
N VAL A 102 -4.26 -17.25 13.94
CA VAL A 102 -4.17 -18.31 12.92
C VAL A 102 -3.54 -19.54 13.55
N SER A 103 -4.37 -20.52 13.88
CA SER A 103 -3.92 -21.76 14.52
C SER A 103 -3.31 -22.75 13.53
N LYS A 104 -3.83 -22.79 12.29
CA LYS A 104 -3.34 -23.71 11.26
C LYS A 104 -3.70 -23.26 9.85
N LEU A 105 -2.79 -23.54 8.93
CA LEU A 105 -2.97 -23.38 7.48
C LEU A 105 -2.91 -24.77 6.84
N TYR A 106 -3.84 -25.03 5.93
CA TYR A 106 -3.89 -26.28 5.17
C TYR A 106 -4.09 -26.00 3.70
N TYR A 107 -3.55 -26.90 2.87
CA TYR A 107 -3.88 -26.93 1.44
C TYR A 107 -4.20 -28.36 1.01
N LYS A 108 -5.15 -28.51 0.10
CA LYS A 108 -5.48 -29.79 -0.54
C LYS A 108 -5.90 -29.54 -1.98
N GLY A 109 -5.07 -29.95 -2.94
CA GLY A 109 -5.30 -29.61 -4.34
C GLY A 109 -5.34 -28.10 -4.54
N ARG A 110 -6.48 -27.57 -5.00
CA ARG A 110 -6.71 -26.12 -5.21
C ARG A 110 -7.36 -25.42 -4.02
N TYR A 111 -7.65 -26.14 -2.94
CA TYR A 111 -8.28 -25.57 -1.76
C TYR A 111 -7.22 -25.10 -0.76
N PHE A 112 -7.35 -23.87 -0.30
CA PHE A 112 -6.59 -23.28 0.80
C PHE A 112 -7.54 -23.04 1.96
N MET A 113 -7.21 -23.59 3.15
CA MET A 113 -8.09 -23.54 4.32
C MET A 113 -7.35 -22.94 5.50
N LEU A 114 -8.02 -21.99 6.16
CA LEU A 114 -7.52 -21.28 7.33
C LEU A 114 -8.31 -21.72 8.57
N ARG A 115 -7.62 -22.19 9.61
CA ARG A 115 -8.23 -22.42 10.92
C ARG A 115 -7.87 -21.29 11.87
N VAL A 116 -8.86 -20.50 12.24
CA VAL A 116 -8.72 -19.36 13.16
C VAL A 116 -9.18 -19.77 14.55
N ALA A 117 -8.44 -19.37 15.59
CA ALA A 117 -8.84 -19.52 16.97
C ALA A 117 -9.94 -18.49 17.31
N ASP A 118 -10.99 -18.95 17.99
CA ASP A 118 -12.04 -18.08 18.50
C ASP A 118 -11.50 -17.12 19.56
N LYS A 119 -12.17 -15.97 19.72
CA LYS A 119 -11.79 -14.95 20.71
C LYS A 119 -11.89 -15.44 22.17
N ASN A 120 -12.49 -16.60 22.40
CA ASN A 120 -12.75 -17.15 23.73
C ASN A 120 -12.02 -18.50 23.84
N HIS A 121 -10.76 -18.50 24.28
CA HIS A 121 -10.10 -19.49 25.14
C HIS A 121 -8.67 -19.02 25.40
#